data_AF-A0A2S9YGE8-F1
#
_entry.id   AF-A0A2S9YGE8-F1
#
_cell.length_a   1.000
_cell.length_b   1.000
_cell.length_c   1.000
_cell.angle_alpha   90.00
_cell.angle_beta   90.00
_cell.angle_gamma   90.00
#
_symmetry.space_group_name_H-M   'P 1'
#
loop_
_entity.id
_entity.type
_entity.pdbx_description
1 polymer ?
#
loop_
_entity_poly.entity_id
_entity_poly.type
_entity_poly.pdbx_seq_one_letter_code
_entity_poly.pdbx_strand_id
1 'polypeptide(L)'
;MIIIETPAISRVERQGWVSLGVGAGLALLASALPLPRFIFGYLTILVHEMGHALTAWLFGYPAIPTFDFTYGGGITLQGGRVWALLLVPLGLLAWMGWQHRANPRARWAWGAAGALFMVVAVSPAHRHLIVLMGHGNELIIATVFIYRALSGAAIKLPAERPLYAACGLFIVFESLRFGFGLMTSEALREIYEQAKGGGHVMDFSRLAGEFAVRVKTLAALFFMSALALPGLAFLLFRYRERIRTTIVSTLGAESSQ
;
A
#
# COMPACT_ATOMS: atom_id res chain seq x y z
N MET A 1 -40.07 -19.25 -2.00
CA MET A 1 -39.70 -17.90 -2.48
C MET A 1 -38.44 -17.49 -1.75
N ILE A 2 -37.27 -17.55 -2.39
CA ILE A 2 -36.00 -17.13 -1.77
C ILE A 2 -35.89 -15.63 -2.00
N ILE A 3 -36.07 -14.84 -0.95
CA ILE A 3 -35.83 -13.40 -0.99
C ILE A 3 -34.31 -13.23 -1.05
N ILE A 4 -33.78 -12.88 -2.23
CA ILE A 4 -32.37 -12.50 -2.36
C ILE A 4 -32.27 -11.07 -1.81
N GLU A 5 -31.95 -10.95 -0.52
CA GLU A 5 -31.64 -9.65 0.07
C GLU A 5 -30.41 -9.07 -0.63
N THR A 6 -30.59 -7.96 -1.34
CA THR A 6 -29.47 -7.23 -1.93
C THR A 6 -28.54 -6.75 -0.82
N PRO A 7 -27.22 -7.02 -0.90
CA PRO A 7 -26.29 -6.65 0.16
C PRO A 7 -26.34 -5.14 0.43
N ALA A 8 -26.57 -4.79 1.69
CA ALA A 8 -26.76 -3.40 2.12
C ALA A 8 -25.52 -2.56 1.82
N ILE A 9 -25.72 -1.35 1.32
CA ILE A 9 -24.63 -0.44 0.99
C ILE A 9 -24.35 0.46 2.21
N SER A 10 -23.10 0.48 2.70
CA SER A 10 -22.71 1.16 3.94
C SER A 10 -22.78 2.69 3.83
N ARG A 11 -23.27 3.38 4.87
CA ARG A 11 -23.34 4.85 4.91
C ARG A 11 -22.35 5.38 5.95
N VAL A 12 -21.66 6.46 5.62
CA VAL A 12 -20.72 7.10 6.54
C VAL A 12 -21.53 7.81 7.63
N GLU A 13 -21.27 7.44 8.88
CA GLU A 13 -21.88 8.09 10.05
C GLU A 13 -21.37 9.52 10.21
N ARG A 14 -22.13 10.37 10.91
CA ARG A 14 -21.72 11.76 11.21
C ARG A 14 -20.32 11.82 11.84
N GLN A 15 -20.02 10.92 12.77
CA GLN A 15 -18.69 10.86 13.40
C GLN A 15 -17.57 10.55 12.40
N GLY A 16 -17.83 9.73 11.38
CA GLY A 16 -16.87 9.44 10.31
C GLY A 16 -16.55 10.69 9.50
N TRP A 17 -17.57 11.47 9.13
CA TRP A 17 -17.38 12.75 8.43
C TRP A 17 -16.64 13.78 9.27
N VAL A 18 -17.00 13.92 10.54
CA VAL A 18 -16.29 14.82 11.48
C VAL A 18 -14.83 14.40 11.62
N SER A 19 -14.56 13.11 11.79
CA SER A 19 -13.19 12.58 11.91
C SER A 19 -12.37 12.85 10.65
N LEU A 20 -12.96 12.69 9.46
CA LEU A 20 -12.30 13.03 8.21
C LEU A 20 -12.04 14.52 8.08
N GLY A 21 -12.99 15.39 8.44
CA GLY A 21 -12.80 16.84 8.40
C GLY A 21 -11.68 17.30 9.33
N VAL A 22 -11.69 16.82 10.58
CA VAL A 22 -10.63 17.11 11.55
C VAL A 22 -9.29 16.57 11.06
N GLY A 23 -9.25 15.31 10.60
CA GLY A 23 -8.05 14.69 10.07
C GLY A 23 -7.49 15.42 8.85
N ALA A 24 -8.34 15.88 7.93
CA ALA A 24 -7.93 16.68 6.78
C ALA A 24 -7.31 18.02 7.20
N GLY A 25 -7.90 18.70 8.17
CA GLY A 25 -7.33 19.93 8.74
C GLY A 25 -5.95 19.68 9.35
N LEU A 26 -5.80 18.62 10.15
CA LEU A 26 -4.53 18.24 10.75
C LEU A 26 -3.47 17.85 9.70
N ALA A 27 -3.85 17.06 8.70
CA ALA A 27 -2.98 16.65 7.60
C ALA A 27 -2.49 17.86 6.78
N LEU A 28 -3.38 18.81 6.51
CA LEU A 28 -3.06 20.03 5.78
C LEU A 28 -2.08 20.89 6.57
N LEU A 29 -2.34 21.12 7.87
CA LEU A 29 -1.42 21.85 8.75
C LEU A 29 -0.06 21.16 8.84
N ALA A 30 -0.05 19.83 8.98
CA ALA A 30 1.17 19.03 9.02
C ALA A 30 1.96 19.12 7.70
N SER A 31 1.28 19.17 6.55
CA SER A 31 1.93 19.22 5.24
C SER A 31 2.39 20.64 4.86
N ALA A 32 1.66 21.67 5.30
CA ALA A 32 1.93 23.06 4.94
C ALA A 32 3.09 23.67 5.74
N LEU A 33 3.26 23.26 7.00
CA LEU A 33 4.27 23.83 7.89
C LEU A 33 5.58 23.03 7.82
N PRO A 34 6.76 23.68 7.67
CA PRO A 34 8.03 22.98 7.48
C PRO A 34 8.39 21.99 8.60
N LEU A 35 8.24 22.40 9.86
CA LEU A 35 8.62 21.57 11.01
C LEU A 35 7.69 20.35 11.19
N PRO A 36 6.36 20.49 11.23
CA PRO A 36 5.46 19.34 11.20
C PRO A 36 5.70 18.42 10.00
N ARG A 37 5.90 18.97 8.80
CA ARG A 37 6.16 18.17 7.60
C ARG A 37 7.44 17.35 7.74
N PHE A 38 8.49 17.94 8.31
CA PHE A 38 9.73 17.23 8.61
C PHE A 38 9.51 16.09 9.60
N ILE A 39 8.83 16.33 10.72
CA ILE A 39 8.58 15.32 11.77
C ILE A 39 7.71 14.18 11.22
N PHE A 40 6.57 14.51 10.61
CA PHE A 40 5.65 13.51 10.07
C PHE A 40 6.15 12.88 8.77
N GLY A 41 7.11 13.49 8.07
CA GLY A 41 7.74 12.92 6.88
C GLY A 41 8.40 11.56 7.15
N TYR A 42 8.88 11.33 8.37
CA TYR A 42 9.39 10.02 8.81
C TYR A 42 8.33 8.92 8.79
N LEU A 43 7.04 9.25 8.93
CA LEU A 43 5.96 8.28 8.75
C LEU A 43 5.92 7.78 7.31
N THR A 44 5.99 8.68 6.33
CA THR A 44 5.99 8.32 4.90
C THR A 44 7.21 7.49 4.56
N ILE A 45 8.40 7.91 5.03
CA ILE A 45 9.65 7.15 4.84
C ILE A 45 9.56 5.75 5.46
N LEU A 46 9.06 5.63 6.69
CA LEU A 46 8.91 4.33 7.34
C LEU A 46 8.00 3.40 6.56
N VAL A 47 6.85 3.92 6.12
CA VAL A 47 5.88 3.16 5.32
C VAL A 47 6.49 2.76 3.98
N HIS A 48 7.24 3.66 3.35
CA HIS A 48 7.95 3.41 2.10
C HIS A 48 8.94 2.25 2.24
N GLU A 49 9.89 2.36 3.16
CA GLU A 49 10.91 1.32 3.36
C GLU A 49 10.30 -0.01 3.85
N MET A 50 9.24 0.05 4.65
CA MET A 50 8.48 -1.15 5.03
C MET A 50 7.88 -1.84 3.80
N GLY A 51 7.47 -1.10 2.78
CA GLY A 51 6.96 -1.65 1.52
C GLY A 51 8.00 -2.47 0.76
N HIS A 52 9.20 -1.92 0.61
CA HIS A 52 10.34 -2.66 0.06
C HIS A 52 10.65 -3.90 0.90
N ALA A 53 10.79 -3.73 2.23
CA ALA A 53 11.21 -4.80 3.12
C ALA A 53 10.20 -5.96 3.15
N LEU A 54 8.90 -5.68 3.29
CA LEU A 54 7.85 -6.71 3.31
C LEU A 54 7.80 -7.49 1.99
N THR A 55 7.91 -6.78 0.86
CA THR A 55 7.89 -7.40 -0.46
C THR A 55 9.17 -8.20 -0.72
N ALA A 56 10.31 -7.71 -0.24
CA ALA A 56 11.59 -8.43 -0.28
C ALA A 56 11.49 -9.75 0.50
N TRP A 57 10.96 -9.73 1.73
CA TRP A 57 10.72 -10.93 2.52
C TRP A 57 9.79 -11.92 1.81
N LEU A 58 8.72 -11.43 1.19
CA LEU A 58 7.80 -12.26 0.41
C LEU A 58 8.51 -13.02 -0.71
N PHE A 59 9.55 -12.44 -1.33
CA PHE A 59 10.33 -13.08 -2.40
C PHE A 59 11.64 -13.72 -1.94
N GLY A 60 11.83 -13.85 -0.63
CA GLY A 60 12.94 -14.55 0.00
C GLY A 60 14.22 -13.72 0.09
N TYR A 61 14.12 -12.41 0.19
CA TYR A 61 15.23 -11.51 0.48
C TYR A 61 15.08 -10.97 1.90
N PRO A 62 15.90 -11.41 2.87
CA PRO A 62 15.91 -10.82 4.19
C PRO A 62 16.17 -9.32 4.08
N ALA A 63 15.29 -8.51 4.65
CA ALA A 63 15.36 -7.06 4.52
C ALA A 63 14.96 -6.36 5.82
N ILE A 64 15.61 -5.24 6.12
CA ILE A 64 15.31 -4.41 7.28
C ILE A 64 15.11 -2.97 6.81
N PRO A 65 13.93 -2.35 7.06
CA PRO A 65 13.73 -0.94 6.77
C PRO A 65 14.50 -0.10 7.79
N THR A 66 15.26 0.87 7.31
CA THR A 66 16.08 1.76 8.16
C THR A 66 15.99 3.20 7.71
N PHE A 67 16.24 4.14 8.63
CA PHE A 67 16.38 5.56 8.29
C PHE A 67 17.83 5.88 7.95
N ASP A 68 18.02 6.65 6.89
CA ASP A 68 19.31 7.24 6.54
C ASP A 68 19.38 8.64 7.17
N PHE A 69 20.03 8.74 8.33
CA PHE A 69 20.23 10.03 9.01
C PHE A 69 21.42 10.81 8.44
N THR A 70 22.25 10.20 7.59
CA THR A 70 23.42 10.85 6.98
C THR A 70 23.00 11.72 5.81
N TYR A 71 22.21 11.18 4.88
CA TYR A 71 21.71 11.91 3.72
C TYR A 71 20.25 12.34 3.84
N GLY A 72 19.57 11.89 4.91
CA GLY A 72 18.13 12.03 5.07
C GLY A 72 17.37 10.97 4.26
N GLY A 73 16.16 10.64 4.71
CA GLY A 73 15.30 9.64 4.05
C GLY A 73 15.40 8.25 4.66
N GLY A 74 15.14 7.24 3.83
CA GLY A 74 15.14 5.83 4.21
C GLY A 74 16.04 5.00 3.31
N ILE A 75 16.43 3.83 3.81
CA ILE A 75 17.07 2.77 3.03
C ILE A 75 16.62 1.42 3.56
N THR A 76 16.35 0.50 2.64
CA THR A 76 16.09 -0.89 2.98
C THR A 76 17.37 -1.69 2.82
N LEU A 77 17.93 -2.17 3.94
CA LEU A 77 19.08 -3.04 3.95
C LEU A 77 18.63 -4.44 3.52
N GLN A 78 18.90 -4.80 2.28
CA GLN A 78 18.50 -6.07 1.69
C GLN A 78 19.68 -7.03 1.57
N GLY A 79 19.52 -8.24 2.10
CA GLY A 79 20.47 -9.34 1.95
C GLY A 79 20.32 -10.11 0.63
N GLY A 80 21.16 -11.12 0.47
CA GLY A 80 21.05 -12.08 -0.63
C GLY A 80 19.78 -12.92 -0.57
N ARG A 81 19.35 -13.46 -1.72
CA ARG A 81 18.16 -14.30 -1.79
C ARG A 81 18.37 -15.63 -1.07
N VAL A 82 17.46 -15.97 -0.18
CA VAL A 82 17.38 -17.26 0.52
C VAL A 82 16.14 -18.01 0.01
N TRP A 83 16.34 -18.96 -0.90
CA TRP A 83 15.25 -19.70 -1.55
C TRP A 83 14.31 -20.41 -0.57
N ALA A 84 14.84 -20.90 0.55
CA ALA A 84 14.04 -21.56 1.59
C ALA A 84 12.95 -20.65 2.18
N LEU A 85 13.13 -19.32 2.17
CA LEU A 85 12.12 -18.38 2.67
C LEU A 85 10.86 -18.36 1.81
N LEU A 86 10.93 -18.76 0.53
CA LEU A 86 9.74 -18.88 -0.33
C LEU A 86 8.78 -19.97 0.16
N LEU A 87 9.25 -20.94 0.95
CA LEU A 87 8.40 -21.97 1.54
C LEU A 87 7.34 -21.37 2.49
N VAL A 88 7.58 -20.19 3.06
CA VAL A 88 6.62 -19.52 3.95
C VAL A 88 5.37 -19.06 3.20
N PRO A 89 5.45 -18.16 2.18
CA PRO A 89 4.27 -17.76 1.42
C PRO A 89 3.65 -18.91 0.63
N LEU A 90 4.45 -19.84 0.09
CA LEU A 90 3.93 -21.02 -0.60
C LEU A 90 3.19 -21.96 0.35
N GLY A 91 3.75 -22.21 1.53
CA GLY A 91 3.12 -23.00 2.58
C GLY A 91 1.81 -22.37 3.03
N LEU A 92 1.76 -21.04 3.19
CA LEU A 92 0.53 -20.32 3.50
C LEU A 92 -0.53 -20.50 2.40
N LEU A 93 -0.17 -20.30 1.12
CA LEU A 93 -1.10 -20.47 0.01
C LEU A 93 -1.59 -21.92 -0.13
N ALA A 94 -0.70 -22.90 0.04
CA ALA A 94 -1.04 -24.32 0.03
C ALA A 94 -1.95 -24.69 1.20
N TRP A 95 -1.65 -24.20 2.41
CA TRP A 95 -2.49 -24.39 3.59
C TRP A 95 -3.87 -23.76 3.41
N MET A 96 -3.96 -22.54 2.87
CA MET A 96 -5.24 -21.89 2.53
C MET A 96 -6.03 -22.70 1.49
N GLY A 97 -5.36 -23.23 0.46
CA GLY A 97 -5.98 -24.15 -0.51
C GLY A 97 -6.51 -25.43 0.14
N TRP A 98 -5.78 -25.99 1.11
CA TRP A 98 -6.17 -27.18 1.86
C TRP A 98 -7.36 -26.95 2.79
N GLN A 99 -7.39 -25.81 3.50
CA GLN A 99 -8.50 -25.43 4.38
C GLN A 99 -9.82 -25.29 3.59
N HIS A 100 -9.74 -24.88 2.33
CA HIS A 100 -10.90 -24.71 1.46
C HIS A 100 -11.04 -25.84 0.42
N ARG A 101 -10.45 -27.03 0.67
CA ARG A 101 -10.43 -28.15 -0.29
C ARG A 101 -11.81 -28.67 -0.70
N ALA A 102 -12.82 -28.48 0.14
CA ALA A 102 -14.21 -28.83 -0.14
C ALA A 102 -14.87 -27.87 -1.16
N ASN A 103 -14.37 -26.63 -1.26
CA ASN A 103 -14.86 -25.63 -2.20
C ASN A 103 -13.94 -25.61 -3.45
N PRO A 104 -14.37 -26.17 -4.60
CA PRO A 104 -13.51 -26.25 -5.78
C PRO A 104 -13.11 -24.86 -6.30
N ARG A 105 -13.97 -23.84 -6.17
CA ARG A 105 -13.66 -22.46 -6.59
C ARG A 105 -12.55 -21.87 -5.74
N ALA A 106 -12.65 -21.98 -4.42
CA ALA A 106 -11.62 -21.51 -3.50
C ALA A 106 -10.29 -22.23 -3.72
N ARG A 107 -10.32 -23.56 -3.90
CA ARG A 107 -9.13 -24.36 -4.20
C ARG A 107 -8.44 -23.90 -5.49
N TRP A 108 -9.20 -23.67 -6.57
CA TRP A 108 -8.64 -23.15 -7.82
C TRP A 108 -8.09 -21.73 -7.66
N ALA A 109 -8.77 -20.87 -6.91
CA ALA A 109 -8.29 -19.51 -6.64
C ALA A 109 -6.94 -19.52 -5.91
N TRP A 110 -6.79 -20.32 -4.85
CA TRP A 110 -5.53 -20.45 -4.11
C TRP A 110 -4.44 -21.13 -4.94
N GLY A 111 -4.78 -22.15 -5.74
CA GLY A 111 -3.85 -22.79 -6.66
C GLY A 111 -3.33 -21.83 -7.74
N ALA A 112 -4.22 -21.03 -8.34
CA ALA A 112 -3.86 -20.00 -9.30
C ALA A 112 -3.00 -18.89 -8.67
N ALA A 113 -3.33 -18.46 -7.44
CA ALA A 113 -2.51 -17.51 -6.69
C ALA A 113 -1.11 -18.06 -6.41
N GLY A 114 -0.99 -19.32 -6.01
CA GLY A 114 0.31 -20.00 -5.81
C GLY A 114 1.12 -20.10 -7.10
N ALA A 115 0.49 -20.50 -8.21
CA ALA A 115 1.14 -20.57 -9.52
C ALA A 115 1.63 -19.19 -9.99
N LEU A 116 0.76 -18.16 -9.91
CA LEU A 116 1.13 -16.78 -10.28
C LEU A 116 2.26 -16.26 -9.40
N PHE A 117 2.17 -16.47 -8.08
CA PHE A 117 3.22 -16.11 -7.15
C PHE A 117 4.56 -16.76 -7.53
N MET A 118 4.56 -18.06 -7.85
CA MET A 118 5.78 -18.76 -8.28
C MET A 118 6.35 -18.19 -9.59
N VAL A 119 5.51 -17.94 -10.59
CA VAL A 119 5.94 -17.33 -11.86
C VAL A 119 6.62 -15.98 -11.59
N VAL A 120 6.01 -15.13 -10.77
CA VAL A 120 6.60 -13.84 -10.39
C VAL A 120 7.90 -14.05 -9.62
N ALA A 121 7.92 -14.95 -8.64
CA ALA A 121 9.07 -15.21 -7.77
C ALA A 121 10.30 -15.71 -8.55
N VAL A 122 10.13 -16.53 -9.59
CA VAL A 122 11.27 -17.03 -10.39
C VAL A 122 11.67 -16.09 -11.53
N SER A 123 10.78 -15.20 -11.96
CA SER A 123 11.08 -14.18 -12.99
C SER A 123 11.78 -12.94 -12.40
N PRO A 124 12.41 -12.08 -13.20
CA PRO A 124 12.90 -10.77 -12.73
C PRO A 124 11.82 -9.84 -12.17
N ALA A 125 10.54 -10.09 -12.47
CA ALA A 125 9.42 -9.24 -12.08
C ALA A 125 9.32 -9.01 -10.57
N HIS A 126 9.72 -9.98 -9.73
CA HIS A 126 9.73 -9.77 -8.28
C HIS A 126 10.60 -8.60 -7.84
N ARG A 127 11.71 -8.31 -8.55
CA ARG A 127 12.59 -7.18 -8.21
C ARG A 127 11.93 -5.85 -8.54
N HIS A 128 11.25 -5.77 -9.68
CA HIS A 128 10.44 -4.60 -10.04
C HIS A 128 9.32 -4.36 -9.02
N LEU A 129 8.67 -5.44 -8.55
CA LEU A 129 7.67 -5.34 -7.50
C LEU A 129 8.27 -4.85 -6.17
N ILE A 130 9.44 -5.36 -5.76
CA ILE A 130 10.12 -4.88 -4.54
C ILE A 130 10.33 -3.37 -4.61
N VAL A 131 10.84 -2.85 -5.73
CA VAL A 131 11.07 -1.40 -5.92
C VAL A 131 9.75 -0.64 -5.98
N LEU A 132 8.76 -1.12 -6.75
CA LEU A 132 7.45 -0.48 -6.85
C LEU A 132 6.75 -0.36 -5.49
N MET A 133 6.95 -1.35 -4.62
CA MET A 133 6.24 -1.44 -3.35
C MET A 133 6.71 -0.44 -2.29
N GLY A 134 7.79 0.32 -2.49
CA GLY A 134 8.09 1.48 -1.64
C GLY A 134 6.94 2.47 -1.65
N HIS A 135 6.77 3.15 -2.79
CA HIS A 135 5.63 4.02 -3.06
C HIS A 135 4.28 3.26 -3.07
N GLY A 136 4.25 2.01 -3.53
CA GLY A 136 3.03 1.20 -3.50
C GLY A 136 2.47 1.01 -2.09
N ASN A 137 3.32 0.79 -1.10
CA ASN A 137 2.89 0.61 0.29
C ASN A 137 2.42 1.92 0.94
N GLU A 138 2.96 3.08 0.54
CA GLU A 138 2.41 4.39 0.92
C GLU A 138 0.92 4.48 0.53
N LEU A 139 0.60 4.10 -0.71
CA LEU A 139 -0.77 4.14 -1.21
C LEU A 139 -1.70 3.16 -0.48
N ILE A 140 -1.21 1.94 -0.19
CA ILE A 140 -1.97 0.93 0.55
C ILE A 140 -2.27 1.41 1.97
N ILE A 141 -1.25 1.86 2.71
CA ILE A 141 -1.42 2.32 4.10
C ILE A 141 -2.31 3.55 4.17
N ALA A 142 -2.16 4.51 3.26
CA ALA A 142 -3.05 5.66 3.17
C ALA A 142 -4.51 5.24 2.97
N THR A 143 -4.76 4.28 2.06
CA THR A 143 -6.10 3.72 1.82
C THR A 143 -6.67 3.05 3.06
N VAL A 144 -5.88 2.21 3.75
CA VAL A 144 -6.29 1.53 4.99
C VAL A 144 -6.64 2.54 6.08
N PHE A 145 -5.83 3.59 6.26
CA PHE A 145 -6.07 4.61 7.27
C PHE A 145 -7.32 5.43 6.99
N ILE A 146 -7.53 5.87 5.73
CA ILE A 146 -8.76 6.58 5.35
C ILE A 146 -9.98 5.65 5.49
N TYR A 147 -9.86 4.37 5.10
CA TYR A 147 -10.92 3.37 5.30
C TYR A 147 -11.27 3.19 6.78
N ARG A 148 -10.29 3.12 7.68
CA ARG A 148 -10.52 3.01 9.14
C ARG A 148 -11.19 4.25 9.70
N ALA A 149 -10.79 5.43 9.25
CA ALA A 149 -11.45 6.68 9.62
C ALA A 149 -12.91 6.72 9.17
N LEU A 150 -13.20 6.28 7.93
CA LEU A 150 -14.56 6.18 7.39
C LEU A 150 -15.41 5.17 8.15
N SER A 151 -14.89 3.95 8.31
CA SER A 151 -15.64 2.79 8.78
C SER A 151 -15.76 2.68 10.31
N GLY A 152 -14.85 3.31 11.06
CA GLY A 152 -14.70 3.02 12.49
C GLY A 152 -14.12 1.62 12.77
N ALA A 153 -13.63 0.91 11.74
CA ALA A 153 -13.11 -0.44 11.88
C ALA A 153 -11.82 -0.47 12.73
N ALA A 154 -11.81 -1.38 13.70
CA ALA A 154 -10.70 -1.58 14.63
C ALA A 154 -10.28 -0.28 15.37
N ILE A 155 -11.22 0.64 15.62
CA ILE A 155 -10.99 1.81 16.48
C ILE A 155 -11.20 1.40 17.93
N LYS A 156 -10.18 1.60 18.78
CA LYS A 156 -10.26 1.33 20.22
C LYS A 156 -10.53 2.61 21.02
N LEU A 157 -9.92 3.72 20.62
CA LEU A 157 -10.12 5.03 21.24
C LEU A 157 -10.76 6.00 20.24
N PRO A 158 -11.73 6.85 20.65
CA PRO A 158 -12.39 7.79 19.73
C PRO A 158 -11.41 8.72 18.98
N ALA A 159 -10.30 9.08 19.62
CA ALA A 159 -9.26 9.93 19.05
C ALA A 159 -8.44 9.25 17.94
N GLU A 160 -8.42 7.91 17.85
CA GLU A 160 -7.73 7.20 16.76
C GLU A 160 -8.37 7.48 15.40
N ARG A 161 -9.69 7.68 15.36
CA ARG A 161 -10.43 7.86 14.10
C ARG A 161 -9.99 9.12 13.33
N PRO A 162 -9.94 10.32 13.93
CA PRO A 162 -9.36 11.49 13.27
C PRO A 162 -7.85 11.40 13.05
N LEU A 163 -7.12 10.64 13.89
CA LEU A 163 -5.68 10.42 13.70
C LEU A 163 -5.39 9.56 12.46
N TYR A 164 -6.15 8.48 12.25
CA TYR A 164 -6.05 7.69 11.02
C TYR A 164 -6.39 8.54 9.78
N ALA A 165 -7.42 9.38 9.85
CA ALA A 165 -7.71 10.32 8.76
C ALA A 165 -6.52 11.26 8.51
N ALA A 166 -5.93 11.84 9.57
CA ALA A 166 -4.79 12.73 9.46
C ALA A 166 -3.57 12.04 8.83
N CYS A 167 -3.17 10.87 9.33
CA CYS A 167 -2.03 10.13 8.80
C CYS A 167 -2.25 9.68 7.34
N GLY A 168 -3.45 9.16 7.02
CA GLY A 168 -3.77 8.71 5.68
C GLY A 168 -3.76 9.86 4.66
N LEU A 169 -4.39 10.99 5.01
CA LEU A 169 -4.43 12.17 4.13
C LEU A 169 -3.06 12.87 4.04
N PHE A 170 -2.26 12.86 5.11
CA PHE A 170 -0.89 13.36 5.07
C PHE A 170 -0.04 12.60 4.06
N ILE A 171 -0.10 11.25 4.08
CA ILE A 171 0.60 10.41 3.09
C ILE A 171 0.10 10.73 1.67
N VAL A 172 -1.21 10.91 1.47
CA VAL A 172 -1.77 11.33 0.16
C VAL A 172 -1.21 12.68 -0.28
N PHE A 173 -1.21 13.70 0.59
CA PHE A 173 -0.72 15.03 0.25
C PHE A 173 0.77 15.02 -0.09
N GLU A 174 1.59 14.31 0.69
CA GLU A 174 3.02 14.17 0.38
C GLU A 174 3.24 13.38 -0.93
N SER A 175 2.46 12.34 -1.19
CA SER A 175 2.51 11.57 -2.45
C SER A 175 2.15 12.45 -3.66
N LEU A 176 1.09 13.26 -3.54
CA LEU A 176 0.68 14.21 -4.58
C LEU A 176 1.74 15.29 -4.80
N ARG A 177 2.29 15.86 -3.74
CA ARG A 177 3.36 16.86 -3.80
C ARG A 177 4.61 16.30 -4.48
N PHE A 178 5.00 15.08 -4.12
CA PHE A 178 6.13 14.38 -4.70
C PHE A 178 5.93 14.08 -6.19
N GLY A 179 4.81 13.43 -6.55
CA GLY A 179 4.48 13.12 -7.94
C GLY A 179 4.39 14.39 -8.81
N PHE A 180 3.68 15.41 -8.34
CA PHE A 180 3.55 16.69 -9.04
C PHE A 180 4.91 17.38 -9.21
N GLY A 181 5.75 17.40 -8.16
CA GLY A 181 7.09 17.97 -8.19
C GLY A 181 7.96 17.33 -9.28
N LEU A 182 8.00 16.00 -9.32
CA LEU A 182 8.75 15.26 -10.35
C LEU A 182 8.15 15.43 -11.76
N MET A 183 6.85 15.66 -11.89
CA MET A 183 6.22 15.91 -13.20
C MET A 183 6.55 17.28 -13.77
N THR A 184 6.65 18.30 -12.90
CA THR A 184 6.59 19.71 -13.31
C THR A 184 7.92 20.45 -13.17
N SER A 185 8.80 20.04 -12.26
CA SER A 185 10.08 20.71 -12.01
C SER A 185 11.26 19.85 -12.47
N GLU A 186 12.10 20.43 -13.33
CA GLU A 186 13.36 19.81 -13.72
C GLU A 186 14.37 19.80 -12.58
N ALA A 187 14.50 20.92 -11.86
CA ALA A 187 15.35 21.02 -10.68
C ALA A 187 15.02 19.95 -9.62
N LEU A 188 13.74 19.66 -9.36
CA LEU A 188 13.38 18.60 -8.42
C LEU A 188 13.72 17.19 -8.93
N ARG A 189 13.69 16.97 -10.25
CA ARG A 189 14.14 15.69 -10.83
C ARG A 189 15.65 15.53 -10.71
N GLU A 190 16.42 16.58 -10.96
CA GLU A 190 17.87 16.57 -10.78
C GLU A 190 18.24 16.30 -9.32
N ILE A 191 17.58 16.99 -8.37
CA ILE A 191 17.77 16.74 -6.92
C ILE A 191 17.41 15.29 -6.57
N TYR A 192 16.32 14.76 -7.13
CA TYR A 192 15.90 13.38 -6.91
C TYR A 192 16.91 12.36 -7.45
N GLU A 193 17.47 12.60 -8.63
CA GLU A 193 18.50 11.74 -9.23
C GLU A 193 19.85 11.82 -8.51
N GLN A 194 20.19 12.97 -7.94
CA GLN A 194 21.41 13.18 -7.17
C GLN A 194 21.29 12.80 -5.70
N ALA A 195 20.09 12.49 -5.22
CA ALA A 195 19.87 12.22 -3.81
C ALA A 195 20.66 10.98 -3.34
N LYS A 196 20.97 10.94 -2.03
CA LYS A 196 21.93 9.99 -1.42
C LYS A 196 23.34 10.06 -2.04
N GLY A 197 23.78 11.26 -2.39
CA GLY A 197 25.12 11.53 -2.92
C GLY A 197 25.39 10.94 -4.31
N GLY A 198 24.35 10.62 -5.08
CA GLY A 198 24.46 10.02 -6.43
C GLY A 198 24.89 8.55 -6.46
N GLY A 199 25.17 7.93 -5.31
CA GLY A 199 25.60 6.53 -5.21
C GLY A 199 24.46 5.51 -5.18
N HIS A 200 23.23 5.95 -4.89
CA HIS A 200 22.05 5.10 -4.84
C HIS A 200 21.00 5.54 -5.86
N VAL A 201 20.58 4.61 -6.71
CA VAL A 201 19.53 4.86 -7.70
C VAL A 201 18.18 4.87 -6.98
N MET A 202 17.44 5.97 -7.13
CA MET A 202 16.09 6.11 -6.59
C MET A 202 15.05 5.27 -7.33
N ASP A 203 13.97 4.89 -6.66
CA ASP A 203 12.95 3.96 -7.16
C ASP A 203 12.42 4.27 -8.55
N PHE A 204 11.95 5.49 -8.78
CA PHE A 204 11.39 5.86 -10.09
C PHE A 204 12.47 5.95 -11.14
N SER A 205 13.69 6.36 -10.80
CA SER A 205 14.82 6.36 -11.73
C SER A 205 15.20 4.94 -12.13
N ARG A 206 15.20 4.01 -11.17
CA ARG A 206 15.46 2.58 -11.41
C ARG A 206 14.39 1.97 -12.30
N LEU A 207 13.12 2.12 -11.95
CA LEU A 207 12.01 1.60 -12.75
C LEU A 207 11.96 2.25 -14.14
N ALA A 208 12.24 3.55 -14.24
CA ALA A 208 12.30 4.26 -15.52
C ALA A 208 13.37 3.65 -16.45
N GLY A 209 14.57 3.39 -15.92
CA GLY A 209 15.63 2.73 -16.66
C GLY A 209 15.27 1.30 -17.07
N GLU A 210 14.71 0.50 -16.15
CA GLU A 210 14.36 -0.90 -16.39
C GLU A 210 13.22 -1.06 -17.42
N PHE A 211 12.25 -0.15 -17.45
CA PHE A 211 11.13 -0.17 -18.41
C PHE A 211 11.33 0.74 -19.62
N ALA A 212 12.49 1.40 -19.75
CA ALA A 212 12.78 2.38 -20.80
C ALA A 212 11.70 3.49 -20.92
N VAL A 213 11.17 3.94 -19.78
CA VAL A 213 10.21 5.05 -19.69
C VAL A 213 10.83 6.26 -19.02
N ARG A 214 10.17 7.42 -19.09
CA ARG A 214 10.63 8.62 -18.40
C ARG A 214 10.19 8.59 -16.93
N VAL A 215 11.02 9.09 -16.01
CA VAL A 215 10.65 9.31 -14.59
C VAL A 215 9.34 10.09 -14.47
N LYS A 216 9.15 11.10 -15.33
CA LYS A 216 7.92 11.89 -15.42
C LYS A 216 6.65 11.04 -15.67
N THR A 217 6.76 9.95 -16.44
CA THR A 217 5.64 9.05 -16.70
C THR A 217 5.27 8.27 -15.43
N LEU A 218 6.25 7.72 -14.73
CA LEU A 218 6.02 7.03 -13.45
C LEU A 218 5.46 7.98 -12.39
N ALA A 219 6.00 9.18 -12.30
CA ALA A 219 5.50 10.22 -11.40
C ALA A 219 4.05 10.61 -11.71
N ALA A 220 3.65 10.68 -12.98
CA ALA A 220 2.27 10.93 -13.37
C ALA A 220 1.33 9.78 -12.98
N LEU A 221 1.72 8.54 -13.23
CA LEU A 221 0.93 7.37 -12.81
C LEU A 221 0.78 7.32 -11.29
N PHE A 222 1.85 7.58 -10.55
CA PHE A 222 1.82 7.64 -9.09
C PHE A 222 0.93 8.78 -8.58
N PHE A 223 1.06 9.98 -9.14
CA PHE A 223 0.21 11.13 -8.80
C PHE A 223 -1.27 10.82 -9.01
N MET A 224 -1.63 10.25 -10.17
CA MET A 224 -3.02 9.85 -10.46
C MET A 224 -3.53 8.77 -9.50
N SER A 225 -2.67 7.81 -9.15
CA SER A 225 -3.00 6.76 -8.18
C SER A 225 -3.24 7.35 -6.78
N ALA A 226 -2.37 8.26 -6.32
CA ALA A 226 -2.52 8.97 -5.06
C ALA A 226 -3.79 9.81 -5.02
N LEU A 227 -4.12 10.51 -6.11
CA LEU A 227 -5.33 11.34 -6.24
C LEU A 227 -6.61 10.51 -6.12
N ALA A 228 -6.61 9.29 -6.65
CA ALA A 228 -7.75 8.39 -6.60
C ALA A 228 -7.99 7.76 -5.22
N LEU A 229 -7.01 7.79 -4.30
CA LEU A 229 -7.09 7.02 -3.05
C LEU A 229 -8.25 7.39 -2.11
N PRO A 230 -8.57 8.66 -1.85
CA PRO A 230 -9.72 8.98 -1.00
C PRO A 230 -11.03 8.42 -1.58
N GLY A 231 -11.18 8.49 -2.90
CA GLY A 231 -12.31 7.89 -3.62
C GLY A 231 -12.32 6.37 -3.53
N LEU A 232 -11.17 5.72 -3.72
CA LEU A 232 -11.02 4.27 -3.58
C LEU A 232 -11.37 3.81 -2.16
N ALA A 233 -10.83 4.45 -1.12
CA ALA A 233 -11.15 4.14 0.27
C ALA A 233 -12.64 4.31 0.57
N PHE A 234 -13.27 5.37 0.04
CA PHE A 234 -14.71 5.57 0.13
C PHE A 234 -15.50 4.46 -0.57
N LEU A 235 -15.11 4.05 -1.78
CA LEU A 235 -15.78 2.97 -2.51
C LEU A 235 -15.64 1.62 -1.79
N LEU A 236 -14.44 1.31 -1.27
CA LEU A 236 -14.20 0.12 -0.47
C LEU A 236 -15.09 0.11 0.79
N PHE A 237 -15.22 1.25 1.47
CA PHE A 237 -16.14 1.40 2.60
C PHE A 237 -17.60 1.23 2.16
N ARG A 238 -18.02 1.98 1.15
CA ARG A 238 -19.40 2.01 0.63
C ARG A 238 -19.87 0.59 0.31
N TYR A 239 -19.05 -0.17 -0.40
CA TYR A 239 -19.38 -1.52 -0.89
C TYR A 239 -18.85 -2.65 0.00
N ARG A 240 -18.41 -2.38 1.24
CA ARG A 240 -17.77 -3.39 2.10
C ARG A 240 -18.61 -4.66 2.30
N GLU A 241 -19.93 -4.54 2.45
CA GLU A 241 -20.79 -5.72 2.66
C GLU A 241 -20.89 -6.57 1.38
N ARG A 242 -20.99 -5.93 0.22
CA ARG A 242 -20.99 -6.62 -1.08
C ARG A 242 -19.64 -7.29 -1.35
N ILE A 243 -18.54 -6.61 -1.03
CA ILE A 243 -17.18 -7.17 -1.14
C ILE A 243 -17.07 -8.37 -0.20
N ARG A 244 -17.50 -8.23 1.06
CA ARG A 244 -17.49 -9.30 2.06
C ARG A 244 -18.31 -10.51 1.60
N THR A 245 -19.54 -10.32 1.13
CA THR A 245 -20.38 -11.44 0.66
C THR A 245 -19.79 -12.12 -0.56
N THR A 246 -19.16 -11.37 -1.48
CA THR A 246 -18.47 -11.94 -2.65
C THR A 246 -17.22 -12.73 -2.25
N ILE A 247 -16.43 -12.22 -1.31
CA ILE A 247 -15.27 -12.93 -0.78
C ILE A 247 -15.72 -14.19 -0.05
N VAL A 248 -16.74 -14.12 0.80
CA VAL A 248 -17.28 -15.26 1.53
C VAL A 248 -17.92 -16.28 0.58
N SER A 249 -18.60 -15.88 -0.48
CA SER A 249 -19.17 -16.84 -1.44
C SER A 249 -18.09 -17.52 -2.29
N THR A 250 -16.97 -16.83 -2.54
CA THR A 250 -15.85 -17.36 -3.33
C THR A 250 -14.91 -18.23 -2.50
N LEU A 251 -14.58 -17.77 -1.29
CA LEU A 251 -13.58 -18.36 -0.40
C LEU A 251 -14.19 -19.08 0.81
N GLY A 252 -15.49 -18.96 1.07
CA GLY A 252 -16.11 -19.61 2.21
C GLY A 252 -15.98 -21.13 2.13
N ALA A 253 -15.54 -21.74 3.22
CA ALA A 253 -15.89 -23.11 3.51
C ALA A 253 -17.40 -23.13 3.73
N GLU A 254 -18.13 -23.99 3.03
CA GLU A 254 -19.41 -24.43 3.58
C GLU A 254 -19.09 -24.94 4.99
N SER A 255 -19.68 -24.32 6.00
CA SER A 255 -19.58 -24.84 7.36
C SER A 255 -20.25 -26.20 7.33
N SER A 256 -19.45 -27.25 7.14
CA SER A 256 -19.87 -28.63 7.34
C SER A 256 -20.27 -28.73 8.82
N GLN A 257 -21.58 -28.64 9.06
CA GLN A 257 -22.23 -29.19 10.24
C GLN A 257 -22.10 -30.71 10.21
#